data_AF-A0A9J7LHN3-F1
#
_entry.id   AF-A0A9J7LHN3-F1
#
_cell.length_a   1.000
_cell.length_b   1.000
_cell.length_c   1.000
_cell.angle_alpha   90.00
_cell.angle_beta   90.00
_cell.angle_gamma   90.00
#
_symmetry.space_group_name_H-M   'P 1'
#
loop_
_entity.id
_entity.type
_entity.pdbx_description
1 polymer ?
#
loop_
_entity_poly.entity_id
_entity_poly.type
_entity_poly.pdbx_seq_one_letter_code
_entity_poly.pdbx_strand_id
1 'polypeptide(L)'
;MTFVYLVGTHADRLTAGQIEGKTRDIKDRVVKYIEERRKHLHSQIEEVETQLVKARDEAEYVMRPYASRKLEQLQRKVEKLRCKLDSGLKFVKNGDVAVVSSKDMSGISDLKTDVFKISVDKDLFPSAHSTLPRSWINMEKLLKLEGEKSSNISLSWEECVHLGSKLDLDSNGMEAVMGYLHKTGSVLHYRGDVLQNVVFPDPTQLITLLKLIFDHDQERLLGALRQNSKLSAEDFSIVKNNFVRRAILPKGVLLKHFSKNKTTTDDFETTIKVLEIFGITHVVPSPPKGTAGTAFLTPGEVYYRFPWFLPKSPGTPPHVKRCWPTRVPTEMEQIGVEFSIEGKEPTGLFERLCAQLPPHLCPGNDWSDGTLSYLGEQPVLVRRKTIDNGVKIMISGRAVSDKIDDMWLYAIIPIVEKTKLLLKEWSRSCWTCSIPCPHCTKAGLKRLGYFSAGLLWEERPDKPAKLQCPRPRDRSSKATPASLMTMLVYPPKAVI
;
A
#
# COMPACT_ATOMS: atom_id res chain seq x y z
N MET A 1 -12.82 15.00 7.01
CA MET A 1 -13.80 14.19 7.77
C MET A 1 -14.34 13.11 6.84
N THR A 2 -14.70 11.92 7.33
CA THR A 2 -15.26 10.84 6.49
C THR A 2 -16.65 10.47 7.00
N PHE A 3 -17.63 10.55 6.11
CA PHE A 3 -19.01 10.16 6.38
C PHE A 3 -19.29 8.79 5.80
N VAL A 4 -20.02 7.95 6.54
CA VAL A 4 -20.37 6.58 6.14
C VAL A 4 -21.87 6.38 6.26
N TYR A 5 -22.49 5.89 5.18
CA TYR A 5 -23.87 5.40 5.20
C TYR A 5 -23.86 3.87 5.12
N LEU A 6 -24.49 3.21 6.07
CA LEU A 6 -24.58 1.76 6.12
C LEU A 6 -25.70 1.28 5.20
N VAL A 7 -25.40 0.30 4.35
CA VAL A 7 -26.37 -0.30 3.43
C VAL A 7 -26.35 -1.81 3.61
N GLY A 8 -27.47 -2.37 4.05
CA GLY A 8 -27.70 -3.81 4.13
C GLY A 8 -28.35 -4.28 2.84
N THR A 9 -27.66 -5.13 2.08
CA THR A 9 -28.17 -5.73 0.84
C THR A 9 -28.77 -7.11 1.10
N HIS A 10 -29.44 -7.68 0.09
CA HIS A 10 -30.06 -9.01 0.14
C HIS A 10 -31.15 -9.17 1.21
N ALA A 11 -31.91 -8.11 1.51
CA ALA A 11 -33.03 -8.16 2.44
C ALA A 11 -34.09 -9.20 2.07
N ASP A 12 -34.23 -9.49 0.77
CA ASP A 12 -35.10 -10.53 0.21
C ASP A 12 -34.82 -11.95 0.74
N ARG A 13 -33.65 -12.18 1.32
CA ARG A 13 -33.26 -13.48 1.90
C ARG A 13 -33.63 -13.62 3.37
N LEU A 14 -34.25 -12.61 3.96
CA LEU A 14 -34.50 -12.51 5.39
C LEU A 14 -35.96 -12.18 5.67
N THR A 15 -36.46 -12.66 6.80
CA THR A 15 -37.75 -12.23 7.35
C THR A 15 -37.65 -10.85 8.00
N ALA A 16 -38.77 -10.14 8.17
CA ALA A 16 -38.79 -8.82 8.81
C ALA A 16 -38.11 -8.80 10.19
N GLY A 17 -38.41 -9.79 11.04
CA GLY A 17 -37.76 -9.92 12.36
C GLY A 17 -36.26 -10.17 12.29
N GLN A 18 -35.78 -10.91 11.28
CA GLN A 18 -34.33 -11.10 11.07
C GLN A 18 -33.64 -9.83 10.57
N ILE A 19 -34.30 -9.05 9.72
CA ILE A 19 -33.81 -7.75 9.27
C ILE A 19 -33.67 -6.82 10.47
N GLU A 20 -34.71 -6.66 11.28
CA GLU A 20 -34.67 -5.83 12.49
C GLU A 20 -33.57 -6.27 13.47
N GLY A 21 -33.46 -7.58 13.71
CA GLY A 21 -32.42 -8.14 14.58
C GLY A 21 -31.01 -7.86 14.08
N LYS A 22 -30.75 -8.05 12.77
CA LYS A 22 -29.44 -7.78 12.17
C LYS A 22 -29.12 -6.29 12.11
N THR A 23 -30.07 -5.44 11.76
CA THR A 23 -29.87 -3.99 11.73
C THR A 23 -29.54 -3.46 13.13
N ARG A 24 -30.22 -3.97 14.16
CA ARG A 24 -29.90 -3.66 15.56
C ARG A 24 -28.51 -4.13 15.96
N ASP A 25 -28.16 -5.38 15.68
CA ASP A 25 -26.81 -5.92 15.95
C ASP A 25 -25.71 -5.08 15.27
N ILE A 26 -25.91 -4.71 13.99
CA ILE A 26 -24.97 -3.87 13.26
C ILE A 26 -24.83 -2.51 13.94
N LYS A 27 -25.94 -1.86 14.32
CA LYS A 27 -25.93 -0.57 14.99
C LYS A 27 -25.19 -0.63 16.33
N ASP A 28 -25.47 -1.64 17.15
CA ASP A 28 -24.80 -1.84 18.44
C ASP A 28 -23.30 -2.09 18.27
N ARG A 29 -22.91 -2.90 17.28
CA ARG A 29 -21.50 -3.18 16.96
C ARG A 29 -20.77 -1.96 16.42
N VAL A 30 -21.45 -1.12 15.64
CA VAL A 30 -20.90 0.15 15.16
C VAL A 30 -20.66 1.12 16.31
N VAL A 31 -21.64 1.30 17.21
CA VAL A 31 -21.50 2.14 18.40
C VAL A 31 -20.33 1.64 19.26
N LYS A 32 -20.30 0.35 19.56
CA LYS A 32 -19.22 -0.30 20.32
C LYS A 32 -17.85 -0.08 19.66
N TYR A 33 -17.75 -0.28 18.34
CA TYR A 33 -16.51 -0.07 17.59
C TYR A 33 -16.01 1.38 17.69
N ILE A 34 -16.90 2.37 17.55
CA ILE A 34 -16.53 3.79 17.67
C ILE A 34 -16.02 4.08 19.09
N GLU A 35 -16.71 3.59 20.11
CA GLU A 35 -16.34 3.79 21.51
C GLU A 35 -15.00 3.14 21.86
N GLU A 36 -14.80 1.87 21.48
CA GLU A 36 -13.54 1.15 21.69
C GLU A 36 -12.40 1.85 20.97
N ARG A 37 -12.62 2.29 19.72
CA ARG A 37 -11.62 3.04 18.95
C ARG A 37 -11.29 4.37 19.60
N ARG A 38 -12.29 5.09 20.11
CA ARG A 38 -12.12 6.36 20.82
C ARG A 38 -11.32 6.14 22.11
N LYS A 39 -11.69 5.16 22.94
CA LYS A 39 -10.98 4.80 24.18
C LYS A 39 -9.53 4.42 23.88
N HIS A 40 -9.31 3.62 22.85
CA HIS A 40 -7.97 3.22 22.44
C HIS A 40 -7.10 4.42 22.01
N LEU A 41 -7.64 5.33 21.20
CA LEU A 41 -6.93 6.56 20.80
C LEU A 41 -6.61 7.44 22.02
N HIS A 42 -7.55 7.61 22.96
CA HIS A 42 -7.29 8.36 24.20
C HIS A 42 -6.17 7.72 25.02
N SER A 43 -6.21 6.39 25.21
CA SER A 43 -5.16 5.67 25.94
C SER A 43 -3.79 5.81 25.26
N GLN A 44 -3.73 5.77 23.93
CA GLN A 44 -2.48 6.05 23.20
C GLN A 44 -2.01 7.50 23.36
N ILE A 45 -2.93 8.46 23.40
CA ILE A 45 -2.59 9.87 23.63
C ILE A 45 -1.99 10.03 25.04
N GLU A 46 -2.65 9.52 26.07
CA GLU A 46 -2.16 9.56 27.46
C GLU A 46 -0.79 8.88 27.61
N GLU A 47 -0.60 7.72 26.97
CA GLU A 47 0.68 7.01 27.03
C GLU A 47 1.81 7.86 26.42
N VAL A 48 1.57 8.46 25.26
CA VAL A 48 2.56 9.30 24.57
C VAL A 48 2.78 10.61 25.32
N GLU A 49 1.74 11.21 25.89
CA GLU A 49 1.86 12.40 26.74
C GLU A 49 2.68 12.11 28.00
N THR A 50 2.48 10.95 28.63
CA THR A 50 3.31 10.49 29.76
C THR A 50 4.77 10.32 29.35
N GLN A 51 5.03 9.76 28.16
CA GLN A 51 6.39 9.65 27.62
C GLN A 51 7.00 11.04 27.33
N LEU A 52 6.17 12.00 26.91
CA LEU A 52 6.58 13.36 26.59
C LEU A 52 6.97 14.13 27.85
N VAL A 53 6.22 13.98 28.95
CA VAL A 53 6.59 14.53 30.27
C VAL A 53 7.92 13.96 30.73
N LYS A 54 8.06 12.63 30.75
CA LYS A 54 9.33 11.96 31.14
C LYS A 54 10.51 12.40 30.28
N ALA A 55 10.30 12.52 28.96
CA ALA A 55 11.35 12.98 28.05
C ALA A 55 11.74 14.45 28.29
N ARG A 56 10.80 15.29 28.77
CA ARG A 56 11.07 16.69 29.12
C ARG A 56 11.92 16.76 30.38
N ASP A 57 11.55 15.99 31.41
CA ASP A 57 12.31 15.91 32.67
C ASP A 57 13.74 15.37 32.43
N GLU A 58 13.88 14.35 31.57
CA GLU A 58 15.18 13.81 31.13
C GLU A 58 16.02 14.85 30.35
N ALA A 59 15.37 15.69 29.53
CA ALA A 59 16.04 16.72 28.73
C ALA A 59 16.62 17.84 29.62
N GLU A 60 15.85 18.24 30.62
CA GLU A 60 16.20 19.30 31.58
C GLU A 60 17.43 18.92 32.42
N TYR A 61 17.64 17.63 32.69
CA TYR A 61 18.79 17.14 33.45
C TYR A 61 20.07 16.95 32.60
N VAL A 62 19.96 16.72 31.28
CA VAL A 62 21.07 16.18 30.48
C VAL A 62 21.57 17.12 29.36
N MET A 63 20.87 18.22 29.02
CA MET A 63 21.29 19.22 28.00
C MET A 63 21.91 18.59 26.74
N ARG A 64 21.21 17.64 26.10
CA ARG A 64 21.67 16.97 24.87
C ARG A 64 20.77 17.28 23.67
N PRO A 65 21.35 17.50 22.46
CA PRO A 65 20.60 17.67 21.20
C PRO A 65 19.61 16.52 20.90
N TYR A 66 19.90 15.32 21.40
CA TYR A 66 19.07 14.12 21.26
C TYR A 66 17.69 14.24 21.94
N ALA A 67 17.64 14.91 23.09
CA ALA A 67 16.40 15.04 23.86
C ALA A 67 15.38 15.94 23.14
N SER A 68 15.86 16.98 22.45
CA SER A 68 15.02 17.88 21.64
C SER A 68 14.31 17.15 20.50
N ARG A 69 15.01 16.28 19.75
CA ARG A 69 14.39 15.49 18.67
C ARG A 69 13.37 14.48 19.18
N LYS A 70 13.63 13.80 20.31
CA LYS A 70 12.67 12.88 20.95
C LYS A 70 11.39 13.62 21.35
N LEU A 71 11.52 14.83 21.90
CA LEU A 71 10.37 15.68 22.25
C LEU A 71 9.54 16.07 21.02
N GLU A 72 10.18 16.57 19.96
CA GLU A 72 9.47 16.93 18.72
C GLU A 72 8.72 15.72 18.11
N GLN A 73 9.35 14.54 18.10
CA GLN A 73 8.71 13.32 17.60
C GLN A 73 7.48 12.93 18.42
N LEU A 74 7.57 12.99 19.76
CA LEU A 74 6.45 12.69 20.65
C LEU A 74 5.34 13.74 20.49
N GLN A 75 5.67 15.02 20.38
CA GLN A 75 4.70 16.09 20.12
C GLN A 75 3.94 15.86 18.81
N ARG A 76 4.64 15.61 17.71
CA ARG A 76 4.01 15.29 16.41
C ARG A 76 3.15 14.04 16.49
N LYS A 77 3.54 13.05 17.30
CA LYS A 77 2.76 11.83 17.51
C LYS A 77 1.45 12.13 18.26
N VAL A 78 1.48 12.95 19.31
CA VAL A 78 0.28 13.40 20.03
C VAL A 78 -0.65 14.17 19.10
N GLU A 79 -0.13 15.16 18.38
CA GLU A 79 -0.92 15.96 17.44
C GLU A 79 -1.57 15.10 16.36
N LYS A 80 -0.83 14.15 15.79
CA LYS A 80 -1.38 13.18 14.84
C LYS A 80 -2.48 12.32 15.43
N LEU A 81 -2.34 11.86 16.68
CA LEU A 81 -3.36 11.06 17.36
C LEU A 81 -4.61 11.89 17.67
N ARG A 82 -4.45 13.14 18.10
CA ARG A 82 -5.56 14.10 18.30
C ARG A 82 -6.28 14.39 17.00
N CYS A 83 -5.55 14.67 15.91
CA CYS A 83 -6.15 14.82 14.59
C CYS A 83 -6.94 13.57 14.14
N LYS A 84 -6.46 12.35 14.43
CA LYS A 84 -7.20 11.10 14.16
C LYS A 84 -8.46 10.96 15.00
N LEU A 85 -8.43 11.46 16.23
CA LEU A 85 -9.58 11.49 17.14
C LEU A 85 -10.65 12.46 16.61
N ASP A 86 -10.24 13.67 16.23
CA ASP A 86 -11.13 14.75 15.75
C ASP A 86 -11.72 14.44 14.37
N SER A 87 -10.93 13.83 13.49
CA SER A 87 -11.37 13.41 12.14
C SER A 87 -12.06 12.04 12.12
N GLY A 88 -12.60 11.61 13.28
CA GLY A 88 -13.27 10.33 13.51
C GLY A 88 -14.34 9.94 12.47
N LEU A 89 -14.71 8.65 12.46
CA LEU A 89 -15.68 8.13 11.50
C LEU A 89 -17.05 8.64 11.92
N LYS A 90 -17.76 9.33 11.03
CA LYS A 90 -19.12 9.80 11.29
C LYS A 90 -20.10 8.98 10.47
N PHE A 91 -21.07 8.39 11.15
CA PHE A 91 -22.16 7.70 10.47
C PHE A 91 -23.29 8.70 10.23
N VAL A 92 -23.75 8.77 8.98
CA VAL A 92 -24.97 9.54 8.67
C VAL A 92 -26.18 8.82 9.26
N LYS A 93 -27.29 9.56 9.44
CA LYS A 93 -28.53 9.02 10.03
C LYS A 93 -28.31 8.26 11.35
N ASN A 94 -27.39 8.74 12.19
CA ASN A 94 -27.09 8.12 13.49
C ASN A 94 -26.75 6.61 13.42
N GLY A 95 -26.17 6.16 12.30
CA GLY A 95 -25.80 4.75 12.12
C GLY A 95 -26.96 3.83 11.72
N ASP A 96 -28.09 4.38 11.28
CA ASP A 96 -29.17 3.57 10.71
C ASP A 96 -28.71 2.91 9.40
N VAL A 97 -29.21 1.69 9.17
CA VAL A 97 -28.88 0.87 8.01
C VAL A 97 -29.99 1.01 6.98
N ALA A 98 -29.65 1.47 5.77
CA ALA A 98 -30.54 1.37 4.63
C ALA A 98 -30.69 -0.10 4.24
N VAL A 99 -31.90 -0.63 4.34
CA VAL A 99 -32.18 -2.02 3.99
C VAL A 99 -32.69 -2.08 2.56
N VAL A 100 -31.99 -2.82 1.70
CA VAL A 100 -32.34 -2.99 0.30
C VAL A 100 -32.38 -4.45 -0.09
N SER A 101 -33.33 -4.76 -0.95
CA SER A 101 -33.43 -6.08 -1.59
C SER A 101 -32.64 -6.11 -2.88
N SER A 102 -31.93 -7.21 -3.10
CA SER A 102 -31.15 -7.42 -4.32
C SER A 102 -31.98 -8.11 -5.41
N LYS A 103 -33.16 -8.62 -5.08
CA LYS A 103 -34.05 -9.33 -6.00
C LYS A 103 -35.18 -8.44 -6.55
N ASP A 104 -35.88 -7.74 -5.67
CA ASP A 104 -37.07 -6.94 -6.03
C ASP A 104 -36.80 -5.42 -6.01
N MET A 105 -35.57 -5.01 -5.69
CA MET A 105 -35.13 -3.61 -5.62
C MET A 105 -35.90 -2.75 -4.61
N SER A 106 -36.65 -3.36 -3.68
CA SER A 106 -37.26 -2.64 -2.56
C SER A 106 -36.21 -1.93 -1.71
N GLY A 107 -36.57 -0.77 -1.16
CA GLY A 107 -35.69 0.11 -0.38
C GLY A 107 -34.68 0.91 -1.22
N ILE A 108 -34.46 0.60 -2.50
CA ILE A 108 -33.53 1.35 -3.37
C ILE A 108 -34.02 2.78 -3.61
N SER A 109 -35.34 2.99 -3.75
CA SER A 109 -35.91 4.34 -3.90
C SER A 109 -35.64 5.21 -2.67
N ASP A 110 -35.80 4.64 -1.48
CA ASP A 110 -35.54 5.34 -0.23
C ASP A 110 -34.05 5.62 -0.08
N LEU A 111 -33.19 4.64 -0.39
CA LEU A 111 -31.74 4.82 -0.42
C LEU A 111 -31.32 5.93 -1.37
N LYS A 112 -31.92 6.03 -2.58
CA LYS A 112 -31.63 7.13 -3.53
C LYS A 112 -32.02 8.48 -2.94
N THR A 113 -33.22 8.57 -2.38
CA THR A 113 -33.71 9.78 -1.71
C THR A 113 -32.75 10.21 -0.59
N ASP A 114 -32.28 9.25 0.20
CA ASP A 114 -31.37 9.50 1.31
C ASP A 114 -30.00 9.97 0.83
N VAL A 115 -29.41 9.28 -0.15
CA VAL A 115 -28.12 9.67 -0.73
C VAL A 115 -28.22 11.08 -1.32
N PHE A 116 -29.33 11.40 -2.00
CA PHE A 116 -29.55 12.74 -2.51
C PHE A 116 -29.58 13.78 -1.38
N LYS A 117 -30.39 13.56 -0.33
CA LYS A 117 -30.46 14.45 0.85
C LYS A 117 -29.10 14.64 1.51
N ILE A 118 -28.35 13.56 1.68
CA ILE A 118 -27.00 13.58 2.26
C ILE A 118 -26.05 14.37 1.37
N SER A 119 -26.12 14.21 0.04
CA SER A 119 -25.20 14.87 -0.91
C SER A 119 -25.38 16.39 -1.02
N VAL A 120 -26.55 16.91 -0.68
CA VAL A 120 -26.87 18.36 -0.70
C VAL A 120 -26.81 19.01 0.69
N ASP A 121 -26.35 18.26 1.68
CA ASP A 121 -26.18 18.75 3.05
C ASP A 121 -24.89 19.58 3.14
N LYS A 122 -25.07 20.88 3.41
CA LYS A 122 -23.97 21.87 3.49
C LYS A 122 -23.04 21.65 4.66
N ASP A 123 -23.52 21.06 5.75
CA ASP A 123 -22.73 20.81 6.96
C ASP A 123 -21.87 19.55 6.78
N LEU A 124 -22.41 18.55 6.08
CA LEU A 124 -21.68 17.31 5.76
C LEU A 124 -20.71 17.50 4.60
N PHE A 125 -21.12 18.20 3.54
CA PHE A 125 -20.32 18.37 2.31
C PHE A 125 -20.21 19.83 1.88
N PRO A 126 -19.59 20.71 2.70
CA PRO A 126 -19.46 22.13 2.37
C PRO A 126 -18.77 22.37 1.01
N SER A 127 -17.81 21.50 0.64
CA SER A 127 -17.12 21.57 -0.65
C SER A 127 -17.99 21.23 -1.85
N ALA A 128 -19.09 20.47 -1.69
CA ALA A 128 -20.01 20.18 -2.79
C ALA A 128 -20.82 21.41 -3.22
N HIS A 129 -20.86 22.45 -2.37
CA HIS A 129 -21.58 23.70 -2.61
C HIS A 129 -20.65 24.85 -3.00
N SER A 130 -19.36 24.60 -3.26
CA SER A 130 -18.46 25.64 -3.74
C SER A 130 -18.87 26.13 -5.13
N THR A 131 -18.95 27.44 -5.34
CA THR A 131 -19.16 28.01 -6.66
C THR A 131 -17.93 27.78 -7.53
N LEU A 132 -18.10 27.10 -8.66
CA LEU A 132 -17.03 26.85 -9.61
C LEU A 132 -17.04 27.89 -10.74
N PRO A 133 -15.87 28.34 -11.22
CA PRO A 133 -15.79 29.15 -12.42
C PRO A 133 -16.40 28.42 -13.61
N ARG A 134 -17.12 29.16 -14.48
CA ARG A 134 -17.75 28.58 -15.68
C ARG A 134 -16.73 27.97 -16.64
N SER A 135 -15.52 28.55 -16.71
CA SER A 135 -14.39 28.01 -17.48
C SER A 135 -14.01 26.59 -17.03
N TRP A 136 -14.15 26.24 -15.75
CA TRP A 136 -13.79 24.91 -15.25
C TRP A 136 -14.78 23.85 -15.72
N ILE A 137 -16.08 24.17 -15.67
CA ILE A 137 -17.16 23.30 -16.16
C ILE A 137 -17.03 23.12 -17.69
N ASN A 138 -16.72 24.20 -18.40
CA ASN A 138 -16.51 24.13 -19.84
C ASN A 138 -15.27 23.30 -20.19
N MET A 139 -14.19 23.41 -19.40
CA MET A 139 -12.98 22.62 -19.59
C MET A 139 -13.25 21.12 -19.43
N GLU A 140 -13.98 20.71 -18.38
CA GLU A 140 -14.37 19.31 -18.20
C GLU A 140 -15.12 18.77 -19.42
N LYS A 141 -16.08 19.55 -19.95
CA LYS A 141 -16.86 19.16 -21.13
C LYS A 141 -16.00 19.07 -22.38
N LEU A 142 -15.09 20.03 -22.60
CA LEU A 142 -14.18 20.02 -23.75
C LEU A 142 -13.24 18.82 -23.70
N LEU A 143 -12.65 18.52 -22.55
CA LEU A 143 -11.78 17.35 -22.37
C LEU A 143 -12.51 16.05 -22.71
N LYS A 144 -13.72 15.87 -22.19
CA LYS A 144 -14.55 14.67 -22.47
C LYS A 144 -14.88 14.55 -23.95
N LEU A 145 -15.35 15.63 -24.57
CA LEU A 145 -15.69 15.65 -25.99
C LEU A 145 -14.47 15.35 -26.87
N GLU A 146 -13.30 15.87 -26.53
CA GLU A 146 -12.08 15.61 -27.29
C GLU A 146 -11.57 14.18 -27.07
N GLY A 147 -11.69 13.66 -25.84
CA GLY A 147 -11.42 12.26 -25.52
C GLY A 147 -12.32 11.28 -26.28
N GLU A 148 -13.59 11.61 -26.50
CA GLU A 148 -14.52 10.79 -27.28
C GLU A 148 -14.17 10.74 -28.78
N LYS A 149 -13.54 11.79 -29.31
CA LYS A 149 -13.08 11.84 -30.70
C LYS A 149 -11.72 11.18 -30.90
N SER A 150 -10.91 11.13 -29.85
CA SER A 150 -9.57 10.56 -29.89
C SER A 150 -9.62 9.06 -30.17
N SER A 151 -8.61 8.55 -30.87
CA SER A 151 -8.38 7.10 -30.98
C SER A 151 -7.76 6.51 -29.71
N ASN A 152 -7.15 7.35 -28.88
CA ASN A 152 -6.50 6.96 -27.63
C ASN A 152 -7.41 7.30 -26.44
N ILE A 153 -7.27 6.53 -25.35
CA ILE A 153 -8.01 6.77 -24.10
C ILE A 153 -7.52 8.00 -23.32
N SER A 154 -6.46 8.65 -23.82
CA SER A 154 -5.77 9.75 -23.18
C SER A 154 -5.47 10.88 -24.17
N LEU A 155 -5.25 12.07 -23.62
CA LEU A 155 -4.79 13.26 -24.30
C LEU A 155 -3.42 13.65 -23.75
N SER A 156 -2.61 14.30 -24.56
CA SER A 156 -1.38 14.93 -24.11
C SER A 156 -1.66 16.18 -23.28
N TRP A 157 -0.73 16.54 -22.41
CA TRP A 157 -0.81 17.79 -21.66
C TRP A 157 -0.86 19.03 -22.57
N GLU A 158 -0.12 19.01 -23.68
CA GLU A 158 -0.10 20.10 -24.65
C GLU A 158 -1.47 20.34 -25.31
N GLU A 159 -2.14 19.26 -25.73
CA GLU A 159 -3.52 19.34 -26.23
C GLU A 159 -4.46 19.93 -25.18
N CYS A 160 -4.31 19.52 -23.92
CA CYS A 160 -5.11 20.04 -22.82
C CYS A 160 -4.86 21.54 -22.59
N VAL A 161 -3.61 22.01 -22.66
CA VAL A 161 -3.26 23.43 -22.56
C VAL A 161 -3.87 24.22 -23.72
N HIS A 162 -3.83 23.68 -24.94
CA HIS A 162 -4.46 24.30 -26.10
C HIS A 162 -5.99 24.38 -25.99
N LEU A 163 -6.63 23.39 -25.37
CA LEU A 163 -8.06 23.46 -25.04
C LEU A 163 -8.33 24.52 -23.96
N GLY A 164 -7.47 24.60 -22.94
CA GLY A 164 -7.55 25.59 -21.87
C GLY A 164 -7.43 27.03 -22.38
N SER A 165 -6.54 27.28 -23.35
CA SER A 165 -6.38 28.62 -23.93
C SER A 165 -7.62 29.11 -24.67
N LYS A 166 -8.46 28.22 -25.21
CA LYS A 166 -9.76 28.58 -25.82
C LYS A 166 -10.79 29.04 -24.79
N LEU A 167 -10.52 28.82 -23.50
CA LEU A 167 -11.35 29.21 -22.37
C LEU A 167 -10.70 30.32 -21.52
N ASP A 168 -9.68 30.99 -22.07
CA ASP A 168 -8.90 32.04 -21.39
C ASP A 168 -8.26 31.57 -20.07
N LEU A 169 -7.92 30.27 -19.98
CA LEU A 169 -7.16 29.74 -18.85
C LEU A 169 -5.66 29.97 -19.09
N ASP A 170 -5.03 30.72 -18.18
CA ASP A 170 -3.58 30.82 -18.09
C ASP A 170 -2.97 29.56 -17.44
N SER A 171 -1.64 29.52 -17.30
CA SER A 171 -0.94 28.38 -16.71
C SER A 171 -1.44 28.05 -15.30
N ASN A 172 -1.65 29.07 -14.46
CA ASN A 172 -2.14 28.89 -13.09
C ASN A 172 -3.60 28.40 -13.06
N GLY A 173 -4.45 28.93 -13.94
CA GLY A 173 -5.83 28.50 -14.12
C GLY A 173 -5.92 27.07 -14.60
N MET A 174 -5.05 26.67 -15.52
CA MET A 174 -4.93 25.31 -16.03
C MET A 174 -4.52 24.34 -14.92
N GLU A 175 -3.50 24.69 -14.14
CA GLU A 175 -3.07 23.92 -12.99
C GLU A 175 -4.19 23.81 -11.94
N ALA A 176 -4.93 24.88 -11.65
CA ALA A 176 -6.02 24.86 -10.68
C ALA A 176 -7.18 23.97 -11.14
N VAL A 177 -7.63 24.11 -12.39
CA VAL A 177 -8.75 23.31 -12.92
C VAL A 177 -8.39 21.83 -13.00
N MET A 178 -7.19 21.48 -13.48
CA MET A 178 -6.77 20.09 -13.61
C MET A 178 -6.59 19.42 -12.24
N GLY A 179 -6.06 20.17 -11.26
CA GLY A 179 -5.99 19.70 -9.87
C GLY A 179 -7.36 19.44 -9.27
N TYR A 180 -8.34 20.32 -9.55
CA TYR A 180 -9.73 20.12 -9.14
C TYR A 180 -10.36 18.88 -9.81
N LEU A 181 -10.27 18.77 -11.14
CA LEU A 181 -10.87 17.66 -11.89
C LEU A 181 -10.24 16.31 -11.53
N HIS A 182 -8.93 16.28 -11.25
CA HIS A 182 -8.24 15.11 -10.72
C HIS A 182 -8.78 14.72 -9.34
N LYS A 183 -8.93 15.70 -8.44
CA LYS A 183 -9.43 15.46 -7.08
C LYS A 183 -10.88 14.98 -7.06
N THR A 184 -11.73 15.43 -7.99
CA THR A 184 -13.12 14.96 -8.12
C THR A 184 -13.23 13.63 -8.87
N GLY A 185 -12.14 13.18 -9.51
CA GLY A 185 -12.13 11.96 -10.32
C GLY A 185 -12.87 12.10 -11.66
N SER A 186 -13.20 13.32 -12.07
CA SER A 186 -13.80 13.60 -13.38
C SER A 186 -12.82 13.36 -14.53
N VAL A 187 -11.53 13.67 -14.29
CA VAL A 187 -10.40 13.51 -15.20
C VAL A 187 -9.24 12.97 -14.36
N LEU A 188 -8.27 12.25 -14.92
CA LEU A 188 -7.05 11.88 -14.19
C LEU A 188 -5.81 12.50 -14.83
N HIS A 189 -4.97 13.13 -14.01
CA HIS A 189 -3.69 13.70 -14.40
C HIS A 189 -2.68 13.49 -13.26
N TYR A 190 -1.63 12.70 -13.52
CA TYR A 190 -0.66 12.29 -12.50
C TYR A 190 0.57 13.20 -12.53
N ARG A 191 0.61 14.21 -11.65
CA ARG A 191 1.74 15.15 -11.56
C ARG A 191 3.00 14.53 -10.97
N GLY A 192 4.15 14.98 -11.44
CA GLY A 192 5.46 14.61 -10.87
C GLY A 192 5.84 13.14 -11.10
N ASP A 193 5.20 12.49 -12.06
CA ASP A 193 5.47 11.13 -12.49
C ASP A 193 5.78 11.12 -14.00
N VAL A 194 6.19 9.97 -14.54
CA VAL A 194 6.40 9.81 -15.98
C VAL A 194 5.11 10.03 -16.80
N LEU A 195 3.94 9.98 -16.14
CA LEU A 195 2.64 10.27 -16.73
C LEU A 195 2.22 11.74 -16.67
N GLN A 196 3.10 12.66 -16.26
CA GLN A 196 2.77 14.09 -16.17
C GLN A 196 2.27 14.71 -17.48
N ASN A 197 2.65 14.11 -18.62
CA ASN A 197 2.23 14.56 -19.95
C ASN A 197 0.99 13.84 -20.47
N VAL A 198 0.36 12.98 -19.67
CA VAL A 198 -0.78 12.15 -20.04
C VAL A 198 -1.99 12.52 -19.17
N VAL A 199 -3.11 12.80 -19.84
CA VAL A 199 -4.39 13.15 -19.22
C VAL A 199 -5.45 12.14 -19.65
N PHE A 200 -6.18 11.57 -18.71
CA PHE A 200 -7.32 10.69 -18.98
C PHE A 200 -8.62 11.50 -18.88
N PRO A 201 -9.20 11.97 -20.00
CA PRO A 201 -10.40 12.80 -19.99
C PRO A 201 -11.64 12.04 -19.50
N ASP A 202 -11.69 10.72 -19.73
CA ASP A 202 -12.71 9.83 -19.18
C ASP A 202 -12.06 8.64 -18.45
N PRO A 203 -11.96 8.70 -17.11
CA PRO A 203 -11.41 7.62 -16.30
C PRO A 203 -12.14 6.28 -16.46
N THR A 204 -13.38 6.26 -16.97
CA THR A 204 -14.15 5.04 -17.21
C THR A 204 -13.50 4.14 -18.26
N GLN A 205 -12.84 4.72 -19.27
CA GLN A 205 -12.12 3.96 -20.28
C GLN A 205 -10.93 3.23 -19.67
N LEU A 206 -10.14 3.92 -18.85
CA LEU A 206 -9.05 3.30 -18.09
C LEU A 206 -9.57 2.18 -17.18
N ILE A 207 -10.66 2.41 -16.43
CA ILE A 207 -11.28 1.38 -15.58
C ILE A 207 -11.69 0.16 -16.40
N THR A 208 -12.21 0.35 -17.62
CA THR A 208 -12.58 -0.74 -18.51
C THR A 208 -11.36 -1.60 -18.86
N LEU A 209 -10.20 -0.98 -19.12
CA LEU A 209 -8.95 -1.71 -19.36
C LEU A 209 -8.43 -2.43 -18.12
N LEU A 210 -8.53 -1.80 -16.95
CA LEU A 210 -8.15 -2.44 -15.68
C LEU A 210 -9.01 -3.70 -15.41
N LYS A 211 -10.31 -3.64 -15.71
CA LYS A 211 -11.24 -4.78 -15.57
C LYS A 211 -10.92 -5.95 -16.48
N LEU A 212 -10.19 -5.74 -17.58
CA LEU A 212 -9.74 -6.84 -18.45
C LEU A 212 -8.77 -7.76 -17.73
N ILE A 213 -7.94 -7.21 -16.84
CA ILE A 213 -6.99 -7.98 -16.03
C ILE A 213 -7.65 -8.44 -14.74
N PHE A 214 -8.39 -7.55 -14.07
CA PHE A 214 -8.91 -7.77 -12.72
C PHE A 214 -10.38 -8.22 -12.68
N ASP A 215 -10.77 -9.10 -13.59
CA ASP A 215 -12.06 -9.79 -13.48
C ASP A 215 -12.04 -10.74 -12.25
N HIS A 216 -13.19 -10.95 -11.62
CA HIS A 216 -13.32 -11.70 -10.38
C HIS A 216 -13.03 -13.21 -10.53
N ASP A 217 -12.91 -13.70 -11.76
CA ASP A 217 -12.66 -15.10 -12.08
C ASP A 217 -11.38 -15.26 -12.91
N GLN A 218 -10.37 -15.89 -12.28
CA GLN A 218 -9.08 -16.18 -12.89
C GLN A 218 -9.19 -17.11 -14.11
N GLU A 219 -10.11 -18.09 -14.11
CA GLU A 219 -10.32 -18.99 -15.25
C GLU A 219 -10.99 -18.24 -16.41
N ARG A 220 -11.87 -17.28 -16.11
CA ARG A 220 -12.45 -16.40 -17.14
C ARG A 220 -11.38 -15.54 -17.81
N LEU A 221 -10.47 -14.94 -17.04
CA LEU A 221 -9.31 -14.22 -17.57
C LEU A 221 -8.48 -15.14 -18.48
N LEU A 222 -8.10 -16.34 -17.99
CA LEU A 222 -7.32 -17.30 -18.77
C LEU A 222 -8.03 -17.71 -20.07
N GLY A 223 -9.34 -17.94 -20.02
CA GLY A 223 -10.15 -18.23 -21.21
C GLY A 223 -10.10 -17.08 -22.23
N ALA A 224 -10.22 -15.84 -21.76
CA ALA A 224 -10.13 -14.66 -22.62
C ALA A 224 -8.70 -14.45 -23.19
N LEU A 225 -7.66 -14.68 -22.39
CA LEU A 225 -6.27 -14.65 -22.87
C LEU A 225 -6.01 -15.69 -23.95
N ARG A 226 -6.53 -16.91 -23.80
CA ARG A 226 -6.44 -17.99 -24.80
C ARG A 226 -7.09 -17.58 -26.11
N GLN A 227 -8.32 -17.07 -26.03
CA GLN A 227 -9.09 -16.66 -27.21
C GLN A 227 -8.44 -15.47 -27.94
N ASN A 228 -7.81 -14.55 -27.21
CA ASN A 228 -7.29 -13.30 -27.79
C ASN A 228 -5.86 -13.45 -28.32
N SER A 229 -5.04 -14.28 -27.69
CA SER A 229 -3.61 -14.41 -28.03
C SER A 229 -3.33 -15.19 -29.32
N LYS A 230 -4.28 -16.04 -29.75
CA LYS A 230 -4.14 -16.98 -30.88
C LYS A 230 -2.90 -17.89 -30.76
N LEU A 231 -2.51 -18.21 -29.53
CA LEU A 231 -1.40 -19.13 -29.25
C LEU A 231 -1.81 -20.58 -29.52
N SER A 232 -0.82 -21.44 -29.80
CA SER A 232 -1.00 -22.89 -29.80
C SER A 232 -1.44 -23.39 -28.42
N ALA A 233 -1.95 -24.62 -28.35
CA ALA A 233 -2.36 -25.20 -27.07
C ALA A 233 -1.15 -25.38 -26.13
N GLU A 234 -0.01 -25.75 -26.69
CA GLU A 234 1.26 -25.95 -26.00
C GLU A 234 1.80 -24.62 -25.45
N ASP A 235 1.89 -23.58 -26.27
CA ASP A 235 2.37 -22.26 -25.85
C ASP A 235 1.45 -21.64 -24.80
N PHE A 236 0.13 -21.79 -24.99
CA PHE A 236 -0.83 -21.28 -24.01
C PHE A 236 -0.75 -22.04 -22.68
N SER A 237 -0.44 -23.34 -22.69
CA SER A 237 -0.20 -24.11 -21.47
C SER A 237 0.96 -23.53 -20.66
N ILE A 238 2.03 -23.09 -21.33
CA ILE A 238 3.17 -22.42 -20.68
C ILE A 238 2.72 -21.11 -20.03
N VAL A 239 1.99 -20.27 -20.77
CA VAL A 239 1.44 -19.00 -20.26
C VAL A 239 0.51 -19.25 -19.06
N LYS A 240 -0.42 -20.20 -19.16
CA LYS A 240 -1.34 -20.57 -18.07
C LYS A 240 -0.56 -21.01 -16.84
N ASN A 241 0.43 -21.89 -16.99
CA ASN A 241 1.24 -22.38 -15.88
C ASN A 241 2.04 -21.25 -15.20
N ASN A 242 2.61 -20.34 -15.98
CA ASN A 242 3.33 -19.18 -15.46
C ASN A 242 2.41 -18.23 -14.68
N PHE A 243 1.22 -17.96 -15.21
CA PHE A 243 0.26 -17.09 -14.55
C PHE A 243 -0.28 -17.72 -13.26
N VAL A 244 -0.74 -18.97 -13.32
CA VAL A 244 -1.32 -19.67 -12.17
C VAL A 244 -0.30 -19.83 -11.04
N ARG A 245 0.96 -20.17 -11.34
CA ARG A 245 1.96 -20.48 -10.30
C ARG A 245 2.71 -19.25 -9.81
N ARG A 246 2.85 -18.22 -10.64
CA ARG A 246 3.81 -17.13 -10.42
C ARG A 246 3.24 -15.74 -10.69
N ALA A 247 1.98 -15.67 -11.14
CA ALA A 247 1.30 -14.45 -11.51
C ALA A 247 2.02 -13.64 -12.61
N ILE A 248 2.66 -14.32 -13.56
CA ILE A 248 3.41 -13.69 -14.67
C ILE A 248 2.65 -13.84 -15.98
N LEU A 249 2.58 -12.76 -16.76
CA LEU A 249 2.06 -12.75 -18.13
C LEU A 249 3.05 -12.09 -19.10
N PRO A 250 3.21 -12.63 -20.33
CA PRO A 250 4.02 -12.00 -21.36
C PRO A 250 3.36 -10.73 -21.92
N LYS A 251 4.17 -9.72 -22.26
CA LYS A 251 3.72 -8.46 -22.87
C LYS A 251 2.88 -8.69 -24.12
N GLY A 252 3.32 -9.57 -25.01
CA GLY A 252 2.62 -9.85 -26.27
C GLY A 252 1.22 -10.44 -26.08
N VAL A 253 1.02 -11.24 -25.03
CA VAL A 253 -0.30 -11.81 -24.68
C VAL A 253 -1.22 -10.73 -24.13
N LEU A 254 -0.72 -9.88 -23.24
CA LEU A 254 -1.49 -8.77 -22.69
C LEU A 254 -1.86 -7.73 -23.75
N LEU A 255 -0.92 -7.35 -24.61
CA LEU A 255 -1.16 -6.40 -25.69
C LEU A 255 -2.30 -6.88 -26.60
N LYS A 256 -2.24 -8.13 -27.08
CA LYS A 256 -3.32 -8.74 -27.89
C LYS A 256 -4.65 -8.80 -27.15
N HIS A 257 -4.61 -9.03 -25.83
CA HIS A 257 -5.82 -9.05 -25.02
C HIS A 257 -6.46 -7.66 -24.92
N PHE A 258 -5.66 -6.61 -24.77
CA PHE A 258 -6.10 -5.21 -24.70
C PHE A 258 -6.66 -4.74 -26.04
N SER A 259 -5.98 -5.05 -27.16
CA SER A 259 -6.36 -4.61 -28.51
C SER A 259 -7.80 -5.00 -28.92
N LYS A 260 -8.43 -5.99 -28.28
CA LYS A 260 -9.86 -6.29 -28.52
C LYS A 260 -10.80 -5.14 -28.17
N ASN A 261 -10.39 -4.20 -27.32
CA ASN A 261 -11.18 -3.04 -26.92
C ASN A 261 -10.81 -1.78 -27.70
N LYS A 262 -10.33 -1.93 -28.94
CA LYS A 262 -9.92 -0.84 -29.83
C LYS A 262 -8.80 0.05 -29.26
N THR A 263 -8.04 -0.45 -28.29
CA THR A 263 -6.90 0.28 -27.72
C THR A 263 -5.71 0.25 -28.66
N THR A 264 -4.99 1.36 -28.73
CA THR A 264 -3.71 1.44 -29.42
C THR A 264 -2.59 0.78 -28.60
N THR A 265 -1.41 0.63 -29.19
CA THR A 265 -0.21 0.22 -28.45
C THR A 265 0.15 1.26 -27.38
N ASP A 266 -0.03 2.54 -27.68
CA ASP A 266 0.26 3.63 -26.75
C ASP A 266 -0.69 3.60 -25.54
N ASP A 267 -1.97 3.28 -25.75
CA ASP A 267 -2.94 3.05 -24.66
C ASP A 267 -2.50 1.90 -23.76
N PHE A 268 -1.96 0.82 -24.35
CA PHE A 268 -1.43 -0.31 -23.59
C PHE A 268 -0.24 0.11 -22.72
N GLU A 269 0.79 0.75 -23.29
CA GLU A 269 1.97 1.18 -22.54
C GLU A 269 1.58 2.16 -21.42
N THR A 270 0.70 3.10 -21.74
CA THR A 270 0.16 4.08 -20.79
C THR A 270 -0.59 3.38 -19.64
N THR A 271 -1.45 2.41 -19.96
CA THR A 271 -2.20 1.66 -18.94
C THR A 271 -1.28 0.80 -18.08
N ILE A 272 -0.27 0.15 -18.67
CA ILE A 272 0.76 -0.57 -17.91
C ILE A 272 1.48 0.37 -16.95
N LYS A 273 1.87 1.57 -17.40
CA LYS A 273 2.54 2.54 -16.54
C LYS A 273 1.65 2.97 -15.36
N VAL A 274 0.37 3.19 -15.60
CA VAL A 274 -0.61 3.44 -14.54
C VAL A 274 -0.64 2.28 -13.54
N LEU A 275 -0.71 1.03 -14.02
CA LEU A 275 -0.68 -0.16 -13.18
C LEU A 275 0.60 -0.26 -12.34
N GLU A 276 1.76 0.12 -12.88
CA GLU A 276 3.04 0.17 -12.15
C GLU A 276 3.05 1.23 -11.05
N ILE A 277 2.56 2.45 -11.35
CA ILE A 277 2.46 3.55 -10.38
C ILE A 277 1.57 3.15 -9.20
N PHE A 278 0.46 2.48 -9.48
CA PHE A 278 -0.43 1.95 -8.43
C PHE A 278 0.14 0.72 -7.72
N GLY A 279 1.29 0.18 -8.13
CA GLY A 279 1.87 -1.03 -7.53
C GLY A 279 1.02 -2.27 -7.81
N ILE A 280 0.32 -2.31 -8.92
CA ILE A 280 -0.51 -3.43 -9.33
C ILE A 280 0.32 -4.46 -10.10
N THR A 281 1.28 -3.98 -10.89
CA THR A 281 2.18 -4.81 -11.70
C THR A 281 3.60 -4.25 -11.68
N HIS A 282 4.56 -5.07 -12.10
CA HIS A 282 5.92 -4.62 -12.41
C HIS A 282 6.51 -5.48 -13.53
N VAL A 283 7.44 -4.90 -14.29
CA VAL A 283 8.27 -5.66 -15.23
C VAL A 283 9.12 -6.67 -14.48
N VAL A 284 9.10 -7.92 -14.92
CA VAL A 284 10.04 -8.94 -14.47
C VAL A 284 11.38 -8.67 -15.16
N PRO A 285 12.46 -8.36 -14.42
CA PRO A 285 13.76 -8.08 -15.01
C PRO A 285 14.27 -9.26 -15.83
N SER A 286 14.88 -8.95 -16.97
CA SER A 286 15.58 -9.94 -17.80
C SER A 286 16.73 -10.53 -16.98
N PRO A 287 16.72 -11.85 -16.73
CA PRO A 287 17.75 -12.48 -15.91
C PRO A 287 19.11 -12.52 -16.63
N PRO A 288 20.22 -12.55 -15.88
CA PRO A 288 21.47 -13.14 -16.37
C PRO A 288 21.23 -14.62 -16.74
N LYS A 289 21.87 -15.10 -17.81
CA LYS A 289 21.76 -16.50 -18.26
C LYS A 289 22.03 -17.47 -17.09
N GLY A 290 21.16 -18.48 -16.91
CA GLY A 290 21.38 -19.59 -15.96
C GLY A 290 20.70 -19.47 -14.58
N THR A 291 19.88 -18.46 -14.32
CA THR A 291 19.15 -18.35 -13.04
C THR A 291 17.90 -19.25 -13.00
N ALA A 292 17.81 -20.12 -11.98
CA ALA A 292 16.70 -21.07 -11.81
C ALA A 292 15.32 -20.40 -11.63
N GLY A 293 15.31 -19.13 -11.22
CA GLY A 293 14.09 -18.36 -10.97
C GLY A 293 13.33 -17.96 -12.23
N THR A 294 13.90 -18.09 -13.43
CA THR A 294 13.35 -17.54 -14.69
C THR A 294 13.57 -18.45 -15.91
N ALA A 295 13.98 -19.71 -15.71
CA ALA A 295 14.30 -20.67 -16.78
C ALA A 295 13.15 -20.98 -17.76
N PHE A 296 11.93 -20.54 -17.48
CA PHE A 296 10.71 -20.68 -18.28
C PHE A 296 10.32 -19.38 -19.02
N LEU A 297 11.12 -18.32 -18.89
CA LEU A 297 10.95 -17.07 -19.63
C LEU A 297 11.68 -17.17 -20.97
N THR A 298 11.03 -16.74 -22.04
CA THR A 298 11.66 -16.59 -23.35
C THR A 298 12.68 -15.44 -23.30
N PRO A 299 13.96 -15.68 -23.66
CA PRO A 299 14.95 -14.61 -23.73
C PRO A 299 14.51 -13.49 -24.68
N GLY A 300 14.67 -12.23 -24.24
CA GLY A 300 14.31 -11.04 -25.03
C GLY A 300 12.82 -10.66 -24.97
N GLU A 301 11.96 -11.48 -24.36
CA GLU A 301 10.56 -11.13 -24.15
C GLU A 301 10.36 -10.39 -22.82
N VAL A 302 9.48 -9.39 -22.83
CA VAL A 302 9.10 -8.63 -21.64
C VAL A 302 7.95 -9.32 -20.93
N TYR A 303 8.08 -9.47 -19.61
CA TYR A 303 7.07 -10.11 -18.77
C TYR A 303 6.63 -9.14 -17.67
N TYR A 304 5.35 -9.23 -17.31
CA TYR A 304 4.76 -8.47 -16.21
C TYR A 304 4.30 -9.42 -15.11
N ARG A 305 4.60 -9.09 -13.86
CA ARG A 305 4.14 -9.84 -12.70
C ARG A 305 3.06 -9.05 -11.97
N PHE A 306 1.96 -9.73 -11.62
CA PHE A 306 0.81 -9.18 -10.92
C PHE A 306 0.66 -9.83 -9.54
N PRO A 307 1.30 -9.31 -8.47
CA PRO A 307 1.33 -9.97 -7.16
C PRO A 307 -0.04 -10.36 -6.57
N TRP A 308 -1.09 -9.66 -6.97
CA TRP A 308 -2.49 -9.93 -6.64
C TRP A 308 -2.99 -11.33 -7.01
N PHE A 309 -2.41 -11.96 -8.04
CA PHE A 309 -2.77 -13.32 -8.48
C PHE A 309 -1.84 -14.39 -7.92
N LEU A 310 -0.93 -14.05 -7.00
CA LEU A 310 -0.06 -15.06 -6.38
C LEU A 310 -0.91 -16.08 -5.62
N PRO A 311 -0.66 -17.40 -5.81
CA PRO A 311 -1.39 -18.44 -5.11
C PRO A 311 -1.36 -18.24 -3.60
N LYS A 312 -2.53 -18.33 -2.98
CA LYS A 312 -2.67 -18.45 -1.53
C LYS A 312 -2.16 -19.84 -1.14
N SER A 313 -0.89 -19.94 -0.74
CA SER A 313 -0.26 -21.19 -0.32
C SER A 313 0.02 -21.11 1.18
N PRO A 314 -0.28 -22.18 1.94
CA PRO A 314 -0.03 -22.16 3.37
C PRO A 314 1.47 -22.21 3.63
N GLY A 315 2.04 -21.07 4.02
CA GLY A 315 3.39 -20.98 4.55
C GLY A 315 4.50 -20.72 3.52
N THR A 316 5.74 -20.82 4.00
CA THR A 316 6.92 -20.45 3.21
C THR A 316 7.29 -21.54 2.22
N PRO A 317 7.49 -21.20 0.93
CA PRO A 317 7.90 -22.17 -0.08
C PRO A 317 9.20 -22.91 0.29
N PRO A 318 9.34 -24.21 -0.05
CA PRO A 318 10.53 -25.00 0.32
C PRO A 318 11.85 -24.40 -0.15
N HIS A 319 11.89 -23.84 -1.37
CA HIS A 319 13.10 -23.21 -1.90
C HIS A 319 13.50 -21.96 -1.10
N VAL A 320 12.53 -21.19 -0.59
CA VAL A 320 12.80 -20.04 0.29
C VAL A 320 13.36 -20.51 1.63
N LYS A 321 12.90 -21.64 2.19
CA LYS A 321 13.46 -22.18 3.44
C LYS A 321 14.95 -22.55 3.30
N ARG A 322 15.38 -22.97 2.10
CA ARG A 322 16.79 -23.24 1.79
C ARG A 322 17.60 -21.95 1.72
N CYS A 323 17.07 -20.91 1.06
CA CYS A 323 17.75 -19.62 0.91
C CYS A 323 17.67 -18.73 2.16
N TRP A 324 16.69 -18.97 3.03
CA TRP A 324 16.45 -18.24 4.27
C TRP A 324 16.24 -19.23 5.42
N PRO A 325 17.34 -19.85 5.93
CA PRO A 325 17.25 -20.80 7.02
C PRO A 325 16.70 -20.15 8.30
N THR A 326 16.01 -20.92 9.14
CA THR A 326 15.38 -20.41 10.37
C THR A 326 16.39 -19.76 11.32
N ARG A 327 17.60 -20.32 11.41
CA ARG A 327 18.72 -19.70 12.12
C ARG A 327 19.50 -18.79 11.18
N VAL A 328 19.93 -17.64 11.70
CA VAL A 328 20.84 -16.76 10.98
C VAL A 328 22.19 -17.49 10.88
N PRO A 329 22.79 -17.59 9.68
CA PRO A 329 24.11 -18.19 9.52
C PRO A 329 25.17 -17.46 10.37
N THR A 330 26.22 -18.18 10.79
CA THR A 330 27.21 -17.66 11.75
C THR A 330 27.96 -16.44 11.21
N GLU A 331 28.29 -16.49 9.93
CA GLU A 331 29.00 -15.50 9.14
C GLU A 331 28.19 -14.26 8.77
N MET A 332 26.87 -14.31 8.97
CA MET A 332 25.95 -13.21 8.67
C MET A 332 25.36 -12.61 9.95
N GLU A 333 24.96 -11.36 9.81
CA GLU A 333 24.06 -10.67 10.75
C GLU A 333 22.71 -10.44 10.07
N GLN A 334 21.64 -10.42 10.88
CA GLN A 334 20.30 -10.09 10.40
C GLN A 334 19.85 -8.76 10.96
N ILE A 335 19.60 -7.80 10.06
CA ILE A 335 18.97 -6.53 10.36
C ILE A 335 17.55 -6.51 9.79
N GLY A 336 16.69 -5.63 10.31
CA GLY A 336 15.34 -5.54 9.79
C GLY A 336 14.47 -4.56 10.54
N VAL A 337 13.27 -4.37 10.01
CA VAL A 337 12.23 -3.49 10.54
C VAL A 337 10.91 -4.23 10.49
N GLU A 338 10.10 -4.07 11.53
CA GLU A 338 8.77 -4.65 11.64
C GLU A 338 7.72 -3.54 11.73
N PHE A 339 6.74 -3.59 10.83
CA PHE A 339 5.50 -2.84 10.94
C PHE A 339 4.42 -3.74 11.54
N SER A 340 3.80 -3.31 12.63
CA SER A 340 2.62 -3.98 13.19
C SER A 340 1.39 -3.12 12.92
N ILE A 341 0.44 -3.65 12.14
CA ILE A 341 -0.80 -3.00 11.74
C ILE A 341 -1.93 -3.59 12.59
N GLU A 342 -2.71 -2.73 13.23
CA GLU A 342 -3.85 -3.13 14.04
C GLU A 342 -5.08 -3.39 13.17
N GLY A 343 -5.79 -4.49 13.46
CA GLY A 343 -6.99 -4.88 12.74
C GLY A 343 -6.71 -5.46 11.35
N LYS A 344 -7.63 -5.24 10.42
CA LYS A 344 -7.51 -5.78 9.06
C LYS A 344 -6.43 -5.02 8.29
N GLU A 345 -5.52 -5.76 7.66
CA GLU A 345 -4.57 -5.18 6.71
C GLU A 345 -5.32 -4.41 5.62
N PRO A 346 -4.86 -3.21 5.26
CA PRO A 346 -5.39 -2.52 4.10
C PRO A 346 -5.31 -3.38 2.85
N THR A 347 -6.43 -3.53 2.14
CA THR A 347 -6.51 -4.38 0.94
C THR A 347 -5.42 -3.99 -0.06
N GLY A 348 -4.59 -4.95 -0.45
CA GLY A 348 -3.54 -4.75 -1.45
C GLY A 348 -2.25 -4.13 -0.94
N LEU A 349 -2.12 -3.81 0.36
CA LEU A 349 -0.91 -3.17 0.89
C LEU A 349 0.34 -4.00 0.61
N PHE A 350 0.32 -5.28 0.97
CA PHE A 350 1.46 -6.16 0.77
C PHE A 350 1.75 -6.39 -0.72
N GLU A 351 0.71 -6.63 -1.51
CA GLU A 351 0.83 -6.86 -2.95
C GLU A 351 1.45 -5.65 -3.67
N ARG A 352 1.05 -4.43 -3.27
CA ARG A 352 1.62 -3.17 -3.77
C ARG A 352 3.06 -2.98 -3.33
N LEU A 353 3.39 -3.33 -2.09
CA LEU A 353 4.77 -3.29 -1.62
C LEU A 353 5.66 -4.24 -2.43
N CYS A 354 5.19 -5.46 -2.72
CA CYS A 354 5.91 -6.42 -3.55
C CYS A 354 6.13 -5.90 -4.98
N ALA A 355 5.11 -5.28 -5.59
CA ALA A 355 5.24 -4.71 -6.94
C ALA A 355 6.19 -3.51 -7.00
N GLN A 356 6.41 -2.83 -5.89
CA GLN A 356 7.19 -1.59 -5.84
C GLN A 356 8.47 -1.73 -5.03
N LEU A 357 9.01 -2.96 -4.93
CA LEU A 357 10.34 -3.16 -4.41
C LEU A 357 11.38 -2.40 -5.26
N PRO A 358 12.50 -1.94 -4.66
CA PRO A 358 13.55 -1.27 -5.39
C PRO A 358 14.05 -2.10 -6.60
N PRO A 359 14.16 -1.51 -7.80
CA PRO A 359 14.47 -2.26 -9.03
C PRO A 359 15.80 -3.02 -9.03
N HIS A 360 16.78 -2.54 -8.26
CA HIS A 360 18.09 -3.18 -8.13
C HIS A 360 18.09 -4.43 -7.25
N LEU A 361 17.01 -4.68 -6.50
CA LEU A 361 16.84 -5.94 -5.80
C LEU A 361 16.38 -6.97 -6.82
N CYS A 362 17.21 -7.97 -7.08
CA CYS A 362 16.88 -9.06 -8.00
C CYS A 362 15.58 -9.74 -7.54
N PRO A 363 14.45 -9.57 -8.28
CA PRO A 363 13.21 -10.20 -7.91
C PRO A 363 13.26 -11.66 -8.37
N GLY A 364 12.58 -12.55 -7.67
CA GLY A 364 12.63 -13.95 -8.09
C GLY A 364 11.62 -14.87 -7.45
N ASN A 365 11.28 -14.66 -6.18
CA ASN A 365 10.62 -15.68 -5.38
C ASN A 365 9.51 -15.09 -4.52
N ASP A 366 8.45 -14.62 -5.17
CA ASP A 366 7.27 -14.07 -4.51
C ASP A 366 6.24 -15.19 -4.26
N TRP A 367 5.57 -15.11 -3.12
CA TRP A 367 4.39 -15.90 -2.78
C TRP A 367 3.41 -15.02 -2.02
N SER A 368 2.22 -15.54 -1.73
CA SER A 368 1.13 -14.77 -1.11
C SER A 368 1.52 -14.08 0.21
N ASP A 369 2.48 -14.59 0.97
CA ASP A 369 2.88 -14.01 2.27
C ASP A 369 4.31 -13.48 2.30
N GLY A 370 5.00 -13.42 1.17
CA GLY A 370 6.40 -13.02 1.18
C GLY A 370 7.03 -12.85 -0.18
N THR A 371 8.17 -12.18 -0.18
CA THR A 371 9.05 -12.04 -1.34
C THR A 371 10.48 -12.14 -0.86
N LEU A 372 11.26 -12.99 -1.54
CA LEU A 372 12.68 -13.13 -1.35
C LEU A 372 13.40 -12.56 -2.58
N SER A 373 14.19 -11.52 -2.33
CA SER A 373 15.02 -10.82 -3.29
C SER A 373 16.47 -10.77 -2.81
N TYR A 374 17.37 -10.21 -3.61
CA TYR A 374 18.80 -10.15 -3.28
C TYR A 374 19.40 -8.79 -3.61
N LEU A 375 20.27 -8.29 -2.73
CA LEU A 375 21.19 -7.18 -2.98
C LEU A 375 22.57 -7.78 -3.25
N GLY A 376 22.94 -7.90 -4.52
CA GLY A 376 24.08 -8.75 -4.91
C GLY A 376 23.82 -10.20 -4.49
N GLU A 377 24.66 -10.74 -3.61
CA GLU A 377 24.48 -12.09 -3.04
C GLU A 377 23.74 -12.11 -1.69
N GLN A 378 23.45 -10.94 -1.12
CA GLN A 378 22.89 -10.81 0.23
C GLN A 378 21.36 -10.91 0.18
N PRO A 379 20.72 -11.88 0.86
CA PRO A 379 19.29 -12.08 0.76
C PRO A 379 18.50 -11.01 1.54
N VAL A 380 17.40 -10.59 0.92
CA VAL A 380 16.41 -9.64 1.45
C VAL A 380 15.05 -10.32 1.45
N LEU A 381 14.43 -10.40 2.62
CA LEU A 381 13.13 -11.02 2.82
C LEU A 381 12.12 -9.97 3.30
N VAL A 382 11.04 -9.80 2.54
CA VAL A 382 9.84 -9.07 3.00
C VAL A 382 8.73 -10.08 3.22
N ARG A 383 8.07 -10.03 4.38
CA ARG A 383 7.09 -11.05 4.78
C ARG A 383 5.88 -10.44 5.48
N ARG A 384 4.70 -10.90 5.08
CA ARG A 384 3.43 -10.70 5.78
C ARG A 384 3.18 -11.83 6.77
N LYS A 385 2.65 -11.49 7.95
CA LYS A 385 2.17 -12.46 8.94
C LYS A 385 0.90 -11.95 9.61
N THR A 386 -0.17 -12.71 9.51
CA THR A 386 -1.40 -12.49 10.28
C THR A 386 -1.17 -12.84 11.76
N ILE A 387 -1.70 -12.00 12.64
CA ILE A 387 -1.73 -12.20 14.10
C ILE A 387 -3.17 -11.98 14.59
N ASP A 388 -3.50 -12.41 15.81
CA ASP A 388 -4.89 -12.48 16.31
C ASP A 388 -5.70 -11.19 16.10
N ASN A 389 -5.08 -10.02 16.27
CA ASN A 389 -5.71 -8.70 16.13
C ASN A 389 -5.00 -7.79 15.12
N GLY A 390 -4.34 -8.34 14.09
CA GLY A 390 -3.53 -7.51 13.22
C GLY A 390 -2.77 -8.24 12.12
N VAL A 391 -1.91 -7.47 11.45
CA VAL A 391 -0.96 -7.99 10.47
C VAL A 391 0.42 -7.38 10.71
N LYS A 392 1.45 -8.19 10.59
CA LYS A 392 2.85 -7.75 10.63
C LYS A 392 3.47 -7.80 9.24
N ILE A 393 4.13 -6.71 8.85
CA ILE A 393 5.03 -6.67 7.69
C ILE A 393 6.46 -6.60 8.22
N MET A 394 7.24 -7.65 7.96
CA MET A 394 8.62 -7.79 8.38
C MET A 394 9.52 -7.59 7.16
N ILE A 395 10.45 -6.64 7.24
CA ILE A 395 11.48 -6.38 6.23
C ILE A 395 12.80 -6.79 6.87
N SER A 396 13.53 -7.72 6.28
CA SER A 396 14.76 -8.26 6.87
C SER A 396 15.82 -8.48 5.80
N GLY A 397 17.07 -8.21 6.15
CA GLY A 397 18.23 -8.47 5.32
C GLY A 397 19.25 -9.27 6.11
N ARG A 398 19.91 -10.23 5.46
CA ARG A 398 21.09 -10.89 6.03
C ARG A 398 22.30 -10.47 5.24
N ALA A 399 23.31 -9.98 5.96
CA ALA A 399 24.54 -9.52 5.35
C ALA A 399 25.75 -9.94 6.19
N VAL A 400 26.87 -10.20 5.52
CA VAL A 400 28.18 -10.23 6.17
C VAL A 400 28.51 -8.84 6.75
N SER A 401 29.36 -8.79 7.78
CA SER A 401 29.57 -7.59 8.61
C SER A 401 29.96 -6.33 7.82
N ASP A 402 30.76 -6.46 6.78
CA ASP A 402 31.21 -5.36 5.90
C ASP A 402 30.13 -4.88 4.91
N LYS A 403 29.04 -5.65 4.75
CA LYS A 403 27.90 -5.36 3.86
C LYS A 403 26.65 -4.89 4.58
N ILE A 404 26.71 -4.70 5.89
CA ILE A 404 25.55 -4.24 6.68
C ILE A 404 25.13 -2.82 6.30
N ASP A 405 26.08 -1.93 6.03
CA ASP A 405 25.78 -0.55 5.65
C ASP A 405 25.13 -0.49 4.26
N ASP A 406 25.62 -1.27 3.30
CA ASP A 406 24.99 -1.46 1.99
C ASP A 406 23.56 -2.02 2.14
N MET A 407 23.36 -3.01 3.01
CA MET A 407 22.04 -3.59 3.27
C MET A 407 21.06 -2.57 3.85
N TRP A 408 21.50 -1.69 4.76
CA TRP A 408 20.67 -0.59 5.26
C TRP A 408 20.29 0.39 4.14
N LEU A 409 21.29 0.93 3.44
CA LEU A 409 21.10 2.02 2.47
C LEU A 409 20.32 1.59 1.24
N TYR A 410 20.64 0.42 0.69
CA TYR A 410 20.12 0.02 -0.60
C TYR A 410 18.95 -0.95 -0.50
N ALA A 411 18.76 -1.68 0.61
CA ALA A 411 17.63 -2.61 0.74
C ALA A 411 16.63 -2.16 1.80
N ILE A 412 17.04 -2.09 3.08
CA ILE A 412 16.07 -1.96 4.18
C ILE A 412 15.41 -0.59 4.20
N ILE A 413 16.18 0.51 4.14
CA ILE A 413 15.63 1.86 4.22
C ILE A 413 14.69 2.17 3.06
N PRO A 414 15.03 1.91 1.77
CA PRO A 414 14.12 2.15 0.65
C PRO A 414 12.78 1.39 0.78
N ILE A 415 12.82 0.11 1.21
CA ILE A 415 11.59 -0.68 1.41
C ILE A 415 10.78 -0.12 2.59
N VAL A 416 11.43 0.30 3.68
CA VAL A 416 10.79 0.91 4.85
C VAL A 416 10.11 2.22 4.49
N GLU A 417 10.76 3.09 3.72
CA GLU A 417 10.19 4.35 3.25
C GLU A 417 9.00 4.11 2.34
N LYS A 418 9.13 3.17 1.40
CA LYS A 418 8.03 2.80 0.52
C LYS A 418 6.84 2.24 1.29
N THR A 419 7.08 1.38 2.28
CA THR A 419 6.05 0.86 3.18
C THR A 419 5.35 1.98 3.96
N LYS A 420 6.12 2.96 4.47
CA LYS A 420 5.56 4.15 5.15
C LYS A 420 4.72 5.00 4.23
N LEU A 421 5.14 5.20 2.97
CA LEU A 421 4.38 5.95 1.97
C LEU A 421 3.05 5.26 1.66
N LEU A 422 3.08 3.95 1.38
CA LEU A 422 1.87 3.16 1.15
C LEU A 422 0.93 3.25 2.36
N LEU A 423 1.43 3.02 3.57
CA LEU A 423 0.63 3.12 4.80
C LEU A 423 0.02 4.50 5.07
N LYS A 424 0.55 5.59 4.47
CA LYS A 424 -0.06 6.93 4.57
C LYS A 424 -1.34 7.04 3.73
N GLU A 425 -1.47 6.27 2.65
CA GLU A 425 -2.67 6.28 1.79
C GLU A 425 -3.90 5.79 2.57
N TRP A 426 -3.71 4.84 3.49
CA TRP A 426 -4.73 4.43 4.45
C TRP A 426 -4.63 5.26 5.73
N SER A 427 -5.03 6.52 5.64
CA SER A 427 -4.97 7.53 6.71
C SER A 427 -5.51 7.06 8.07
N ARG A 428 -6.42 6.08 8.08
CA ARG A 428 -7.09 5.56 9.28
C ARG A 428 -6.44 4.31 9.88
N SER A 429 -5.51 3.67 9.17
CA SER A 429 -4.79 2.50 9.68
C SER A 429 -3.93 2.91 10.87
N CYS A 430 -4.02 2.14 11.96
CA CYS A 430 -3.07 2.24 13.06
C CYS A 430 -1.96 1.24 12.84
N TRP A 431 -0.73 1.74 12.89
CA TRP A 431 0.45 0.91 12.77
C TRP A 431 1.56 1.47 13.65
N THR A 432 2.39 0.57 14.14
CA THR A 432 3.64 0.86 14.82
C THR A 432 4.80 0.32 13.99
N CYS A 433 5.97 0.93 14.16
CA CYS A 433 7.20 0.51 13.48
C CYS A 433 8.26 0.32 14.55
N SER A 434 9.01 -0.78 14.45
CA SER A 434 10.02 -1.15 15.44
C SER A 434 11.17 -1.91 14.78
N ILE A 435 12.32 -1.93 15.43
CA ILE A 435 13.49 -2.67 14.96
C ILE A 435 13.63 -3.92 15.86
N PRO A 436 13.39 -5.14 15.34
CA PRO A 436 13.62 -6.36 16.12
C PRO A 436 15.09 -6.47 16.49
N CYS A 437 15.39 -6.80 17.74
CA CYS A 437 16.76 -6.88 18.24
C CYS A 437 17.57 -7.95 17.48
N PRO A 438 18.65 -7.56 16.75
CA PRO A 438 19.48 -8.49 15.98
C PRO A 438 20.02 -9.65 16.81
N HIS A 439 20.44 -9.37 18.06
CA HIS A 439 20.89 -10.41 18.99
C HIS A 439 19.79 -11.45 19.29
N CYS A 440 18.57 -11.01 19.63
CA CYS A 440 17.46 -11.94 19.91
C CYS A 440 17.11 -12.78 18.68
N THR A 441 17.18 -12.17 17.49
CA THR A 441 16.93 -12.82 16.21
C THR A 441 18.00 -13.88 15.92
N LYS A 442 19.29 -13.54 16.05
CA LYS A 442 20.41 -14.47 15.84
C LYS A 442 20.38 -15.63 16.82
N ALA A 443 20.00 -15.38 18.08
CA ALA A 443 19.82 -16.40 19.10
C ALA A 443 18.53 -17.25 18.94
N GLY A 444 17.65 -16.94 17.97
CA GLY A 444 16.43 -17.70 17.71
C GLY A 444 15.41 -17.66 18.85
N LEU A 445 15.36 -16.55 19.60
CA LEU A 445 14.49 -16.43 20.78
C LEU A 445 13.02 -16.31 20.37
N LYS A 446 12.12 -16.99 21.09
CA LYS A 446 10.66 -16.92 20.83
C LYS A 446 10.08 -15.52 21.07
N ARG A 447 10.61 -14.79 22.06
CA ARG A 447 10.22 -13.42 22.40
C ARG A 447 11.42 -12.50 22.15
N LEU A 448 11.28 -11.60 21.19
CA LEU A 448 12.30 -10.63 20.82
C LEU A 448 12.20 -9.36 21.69
N GLY A 449 13.33 -8.71 21.91
CA GLY A 449 13.35 -7.30 22.29
C GLY A 449 13.21 -6.43 21.03
N TYR A 450 12.73 -5.19 21.19
CA TYR A 450 12.53 -4.25 20.09
C TYR A 450 13.14 -2.89 20.43
N PHE A 451 13.83 -2.28 19.47
CA PHE A 451 14.25 -0.89 19.55
C PHE A 451 13.23 0.03 18.89
N SER A 452 13.28 1.31 19.26
CA SER A 452 12.48 2.36 18.63
C SER A 452 12.84 2.48 17.14
N ALA A 453 11.83 2.63 16.27
CA ALA A 453 12.07 2.94 14.86
C ALA A 453 12.57 4.37 14.62
N GLY A 454 12.56 5.24 15.65
CA GLY A 454 13.18 6.57 15.56
C GLY A 454 14.68 6.50 15.23
N LEU A 455 15.34 5.44 15.69
CA LEU A 455 16.77 5.20 15.46
C LEU A 455 17.14 5.06 13.98
N LEU A 456 16.18 4.72 13.11
CA LEU A 456 16.41 4.62 11.66
C LEU A 456 16.82 5.96 11.03
N TRP A 457 16.47 7.08 11.67
CA TRP A 457 16.68 8.43 11.16
C TRP A 457 17.61 9.26 12.05
N GLU A 458 18.23 8.61 13.01
CA GLU A 458 19.19 9.23 13.90
C GLU A 458 20.60 8.98 13.39
N GLU A 459 21.49 9.93 13.69
CA GLU A 459 22.90 9.75 13.41
C GLU A 459 23.44 8.61 14.28
N ARG A 460 24.14 7.67 13.63
CA ARG A 460 24.83 6.58 14.32
C ARG A 460 25.81 7.19 15.33
N PRO A 461 25.71 6.86 16.62
CA PRO A 461 26.57 7.45 17.64
C PRO A 461 28.01 6.93 17.51
N ASP A 462 29.00 7.82 17.66
CA ASP A 462 30.42 7.44 17.72
C ASP A 462 30.73 6.56 18.94
N LYS A 463 30.05 6.83 20.07
CA LYS A 463 30.10 6.04 21.30
C LYS A 463 28.72 6.00 21.98
N PRO A 464 28.31 4.87 22.57
CA PRO A 464 29.03 3.60 22.65
C PRO A 464 28.97 2.81 21.33
N ALA A 465 30.02 2.07 20.98
CA ALA A 465 30.03 1.18 19.81
C ALA A 465 29.06 -0.02 19.93
N LYS A 466 28.52 -0.24 21.13
CA LYS A 466 27.59 -1.32 21.41
C LYS A 466 26.35 -0.85 22.15
N LEU A 467 25.21 -1.45 21.81
CA LEU A 467 23.91 -1.25 22.45
C LEU A 467 23.59 -2.46 23.33
N GLN A 468 22.77 -2.22 24.36
CA GLN A 468 22.21 -3.28 25.19
C GLN A 468 20.94 -3.84 24.56
N CYS A 469 20.75 -5.15 24.67
CA CYS A 469 19.51 -5.80 24.25
C CYS A 469 18.30 -5.22 25.04
N PRO A 470 17.23 -4.75 24.35
CA PRO A 470 16.08 -4.12 24.99
C PRO A 470 15.08 -5.15 25.55
N ARG A 471 15.38 -6.46 25.47
CA ARG A 471 14.48 -7.50 25.97
C ARG A 471 14.38 -7.38 27.51
N PRO A 472 13.16 -7.36 28.09
CA PRO A 472 13.00 -7.37 29.54
C PRO A 472 13.73 -8.55 30.17
N ARG A 473 14.45 -8.33 31.28
CA ARG A 473 15.08 -9.41 32.05
C ARG A 473 14.01 -10.24 32.74
N ASP A 474 14.17 -11.55 32.73
CA ASP A 474 13.51 -12.39 33.74
C ASP A 474 14.11 -12.04 35.10
N ARG A 475 13.27 -11.81 36.11
CA ARG A 475 13.69 -11.39 37.47
C ARG A 475 14.68 -12.37 38.13
N SER A 476 14.81 -13.59 37.61
CA SER A 476 15.72 -14.64 38.09
C SER A 476 17.11 -14.65 37.43
N SER A 477 17.34 -13.87 36.35
CA SER A 477 18.60 -13.88 35.61
C SER A 477 19.57 -12.79 36.10
N LYS A 478 20.68 -13.20 36.72
CA LYS A 478 21.81 -12.33 37.09
C LYS A 478 22.76 -12.01 35.93
N ALA A 479 22.48 -12.49 34.71
CA ALA A 479 23.36 -12.31 33.56
C ALA A 479 23.35 -10.85 33.04
N THR A 480 24.53 -10.34 32.71
CA THR A 480 24.73 -9.05 32.02
C THR A 480 23.91 -9.04 30.72
N PRO A 481 23.21 -7.94 30.36
CA PRO A 481 22.44 -7.93 29.14
C PRO A 481 23.37 -8.12 27.95
N ALA A 482 22.91 -8.89 26.97
CA ALA A 482 23.66 -9.12 25.76
C ALA A 482 23.89 -7.80 25.02
N SER A 483 25.11 -7.62 24.54
CA SER A 483 25.56 -6.41 23.85
C SER A 483 25.71 -6.67 22.37
N LEU A 484 25.29 -5.73 21.52
CA LEU A 484 25.34 -5.83 20.06
C LEU A 484 25.91 -4.56 19.44
N MET A 485 26.50 -4.66 18.25
CA MET A 485 27.09 -3.51 17.56
C MET A 485 26.02 -2.50 17.16
N THR A 486 26.33 -1.21 17.30
CA THR A 486 25.41 -0.10 16.93
C THR A 486 25.00 -0.13 15.47
N MET A 487 25.90 -0.50 14.56
CA MET A 487 25.63 -0.58 13.11
C MET A 487 24.50 -1.56 12.74
N LEU A 488 24.17 -2.52 13.62
CA LEU A 488 23.06 -3.46 13.38
C LEU A 488 21.68 -2.84 13.68
N VAL A 489 21.64 -1.63 14.22
CA VAL A 489 20.41 -0.93 14.61
C VAL A 489 20.33 0.46 13.98
N TYR A 490 21.46 1.16 13.89
CA TYR A 490 21.57 2.48 13.27
C TYR A 490 22.02 2.36 11.81
N PRO A 491 21.18 2.76 10.84
CA PRO A 491 21.62 2.94 9.46
C PRO A 491 22.79 3.93 9.38
N PRO A 492 23.67 3.80 8.38
CA PRO A 492 24.66 4.84 8.09
C PRO A 492 23.97 6.10 7.55
N LYS A 493 24.62 7.26 7.63
CA LYS A 493 24.16 8.47 6.92
C LYS A 493 24.17 8.17 5.42
N ALA A 494 23.07 8.45 4.73
CA ALA A 494 23.10 8.55 3.29
C ALA A 494 24.08 9.67 2.92
N VAL A 495 25.17 9.33 2.24
CA VAL A 495 26.00 10.32 1.56
C VAL A 495 25.14 10.79 0.40
N ILE A 496 24.56 11.98 0.52
CA ILE A 496 23.76 12.62 -0.53
C ILE A 496 24.68 13.00 -1.68
#